data_AF-A0A8S4AMB5-F1
#
_entry.id   AF-A0A8S4AMB5-F1
#
_cell.length_a   1.000
_cell.length_b   1.000
_cell.length_c   1.000
_cell.angle_alpha   90.00
_cell.angle_beta   90.00
_cell.angle_gamma   90.00
#
_symmetry.space_group_name_H-M   'P 1'
#
loop_
_entity.id
_entity.type
_entity.pdbx_description
1 polymer ?
#
loop_
_entity_poly.entity_id
_entity_poly.type
_entity_poly.pdbx_seq_one_letter_code
_entity_poly.pdbx_strand_id
1 'polypeptide(L)'
;MILMDRGMCLPSPATVQELFSVARDANVIPEISLDPVLTTFLSLDSSAAVQHRYAFIQRSMSTEQRAVFNLNLTGELGGSRVTCGGVGVVALALSLLFDQVSQHVRAQGSTEDLISNQRSKAERIFGISTSSRIGWIVHSYLRLVPSIANIHEKMAETTELYDNWLKRELLDHYERMTTKKRMSTESMQQWLAGAAVHLHMRIHQVRLHSVPIGSAESLRLSYKTGFSHLVQGYRAYLHRNILETEAPGPTKISTGTASGQTNTSRPINMTCSNSLPFNDSLLSQTHEVNDSKTHTLRAGDNRGCKKGGSREDFELSAIRGNPVRNREMLNNPTGSGRKEEESKLGLLVIESQRNVSHNVHHHPCESPAIQQALVTRIMNAQDLEHNRNFFLFPQRVLLSLLRQRDEFRLRAN
;
A
#
# COMPACT_ATOMS: atom_id res chain seq x y z
N MET A 1 14.86 -49.97 -12.96
CA MET A 1 13.94 -48.98 -12.37
C MET A 1 14.66 -47.64 -12.42
N ILE A 2 14.43 -46.89 -13.50
CA ILE A 2 15.08 -45.60 -13.75
C ILE A 2 14.33 -44.57 -12.91
N LEU A 3 15.03 -43.91 -11.97
CA LEU A 3 14.54 -42.72 -11.29
C LEU A 3 14.27 -41.67 -12.36
N MET A 4 13.00 -41.47 -12.71
CA MET A 4 12.61 -40.35 -13.54
C MET A 4 12.92 -39.08 -12.76
N ASP A 5 13.80 -38.30 -13.37
CA ASP A 5 14.13 -36.94 -13.03
C ASP A 5 12.85 -36.18 -12.64
N ARG A 6 12.83 -35.57 -11.46
CA ARG A 6 11.75 -34.65 -11.06
C ARG A 6 11.88 -33.43 -11.96
N GLY A 7 11.36 -33.53 -13.18
CA GLY A 7 11.22 -32.41 -14.09
C GLY A 7 10.52 -31.29 -13.34
N MET A 8 11.24 -30.19 -13.11
CA MET A 8 10.68 -29.04 -12.42
C MET A 8 9.48 -28.54 -13.22
N CYS A 9 8.30 -28.63 -12.63
CA CYS A 9 7.09 -28.07 -13.22
C CYS A 9 7.16 -26.55 -13.10
N LEU A 10 7.72 -25.91 -14.13
CA LEU A 10 7.97 -24.47 -14.20
C LEU A 10 7.01 -23.83 -15.20
N PRO A 11 6.38 -22.70 -14.85
CA PRO A 11 5.51 -21.99 -15.76
C PRO A 11 6.31 -21.33 -16.88
N SER A 12 5.64 -21.14 -18.02
CA SER A 12 6.16 -20.28 -19.07
C SER A 12 6.18 -18.81 -18.60
N PRO A 13 7.14 -17.98 -19.06
CA PRO A 13 7.10 -16.53 -18.81
C PRO A 13 5.82 -15.86 -19.30
N ALA A 14 5.20 -16.40 -20.37
CA ALA A 14 3.94 -15.91 -20.92
C ALA A 14 2.77 -16.12 -19.93
N THR A 15 2.69 -17.29 -19.30
CA THR A 15 1.68 -17.61 -18.27
C THR A 15 1.72 -16.60 -17.13
N VAL A 16 2.92 -16.35 -16.57
CA VAL A 16 3.09 -15.38 -15.48
C VAL A 16 2.74 -13.95 -15.93
N GLN A 17 3.11 -13.57 -17.15
CA GLN A 17 2.75 -12.28 -17.74
C GLN A 17 1.24 -12.11 -17.86
N GLU A 18 0.54 -13.12 -18.36
CA GLU A 18 -0.89 -13.08 -18.58
C GLU A 18 -1.65 -12.93 -17.27
N LEU A 19 -1.31 -13.74 -16.25
CA LEU A 19 -1.88 -13.61 -14.90
C LEU A 19 -1.61 -12.24 -14.28
N PHE A 20 -0.40 -11.69 -14.45
CA PHE A 20 -0.09 -10.35 -13.98
C PHE A 20 -0.91 -9.27 -14.71
N SER A 21 -1.08 -9.40 -16.03
CA SER A 21 -1.91 -8.48 -16.82
C SER A 21 -3.38 -8.55 -16.37
N VAL A 22 -3.93 -9.75 -16.16
CA VAL A 22 -5.30 -9.92 -15.64
C VAL A 22 -5.47 -9.23 -14.29
N ALA A 23 -4.51 -9.43 -13.37
CA ALA A 23 -4.53 -8.76 -12.07
C ALA A 23 -4.41 -7.23 -12.17
N ARG A 24 -3.59 -6.72 -13.09
CA ARG A 24 -3.44 -5.28 -13.32
C ARG A 24 -4.73 -4.69 -13.89
N ASP A 25 -5.30 -5.34 -14.89
CA ASP A 25 -6.48 -4.84 -15.62
C ASP A 25 -7.72 -4.89 -14.71
N ALA A 26 -7.77 -5.82 -13.75
CA ALA A 26 -8.76 -5.86 -12.68
C ALA A 26 -8.47 -4.92 -11.49
N ASN A 27 -7.38 -4.15 -11.52
CA ASN A 27 -6.94 -3.24 -10.46
C ASN A 27 -6.75 -3.93 -9.08
N VAL A 28 -6.30 -5.19 -9.09
CA VAL A 28 -6.02 -5.96 -7.87
C VAL A 28 -4.53 -6.05 -7.54
N ILE A 29 -3.66 -5.53 -8.41
CA ILE A 29 -2.23 -5.35 -8.10
C ILE A 29 -2.10 -4.35 -6.93
N PRO A 30 -1.37 -4.70 -5.87
CA PRO A 30 -1.15 -3.79 -4.76
C PRO A 30 -0.22 -2.66 -5.17
N GLU A 31 -0.41 -1.50 -4.55
CA GLU A 31 0.39 -0.30 -4.80
C GLU A 31 0.87 0.24 -3.45
N ILE A 32 2.18 0.26 -3.23
CA ILE A 32 2.81 0.79 -2.02
C ILE A 32 3.77 1.94 -2.36
N SER A 33 3.56 2.61 -3.48
CA SER A 33 4.28 3.83 -3.87
C SER A 33 3.78 5.05 -3.08
N LEU A 34 4.67 6.00 -2.82
CA LEU A 34 4.28 7.29 -2.26
C LEU A 34 3.34 8.02 -3.22
N ASP A 35 2.31 8.65 -2.66
CA ASP A 35 1.37 9.46 -3.44
C ASP A 35 2.11 10.65 -4.11
N PRO A 36 1.90 10.90 -5.42
CA PRO A 36 2.56 12.01 -6.13
C PRO A 36 2.34 13.38 -5.51
N VAL A 37 1.23 13.60 -4.81
CA VAL A 37 0.96 14.85 -4.08
C VAL A 37 1.94 15.00 -2.92
N LEU A 38 2.23 13.92 -2.18
CA LEU A 38 3.24 13.95 -1.13
C LEU A 38 4.63 14.25 -1.72
N THR A 39 5.02 13.54 -2.77
CA THR A 39 6.36 13.72 -3.37
C THR A 39 6.53 15.11 -3.97
N THR A 40 5.46 15.71 -4.48
CA THR A 40 5.46 17.07 -5.03
C THR A 40 5.56 18.14 -3.94
N PHE A 41 4.66 18.11 -2.95
CA PHE A 41 4.54 19.20 -1.97
C PHE A 41 5.45 19.04 -0.74
N LEU A 42 6.05 17.86 -0.55
CA LEU A 42 7.11 17.63 0.43
C LEU A 42 8.51 17.68 -0.21
N SER A 43 8.67 18.38 -1.33
CA SER A 43 9.97 18.52 -2.00
C SER A 43 10.62 19.90 -1.81
N LEU A 44 11.83 20.06 -2.35
CA LEU A 44 12.46 21.37 -2.49
C LEU A 44 11.64 22.31 -3.39
N ASP A 45 10.89 21.78 -4.35
CA ASP A 45 10.10 22.59 -5.29
C ASP A 45 8.69 22.90 -4.77
N SER A 46 8.41 22.57 -3.51
CA SER A 46 7.09 22.70 -2.90
C SER A 46 6.49 24.11 -3.03
N SER A 47 7.27 25.18 -2.88
CA SER A 47 6.79 26.55 -3.09
C SER A 47 6.35 26.81 -4.54
N ALA A 48 7.16 26.38 -5.51
CA ALA A 48 6.81 26.50 -6.93
C ALA A 48 5.58 25.65 -7.27
N ALA A 49 5.46 24.44 -6.70
CA ALA A 49 4.31 23.57 -6.89
C ALA A 49 3.01 24.20 -6.36
N VAL A 50 3.03 24.86 -5.20
CA VAL A 50 1.88 25.58 -4.64
C VAL A 50 1.46 26.73 -5.55
N GLN A 51 2.43 27.54 -6.01
CA GLN A 51 2.15 28.63 -6.94
C GLN A 51 1.56 28.12 -8.25
N HIS A 52 2.10 27.03 -8.79
CA HIS A 52 1.59 26.40 -9.99
C HIS A 52 0.16 25.88 -9.80
N ARG A 53 -0.12 25.18 -8.69
CA ARG A 53 -1.45 24.66 -8.37
C ARG A 53 -2.49 25.79 -8.24
N TYR A 54 -2.14 26.84 -7.51
CA TYR A 54 -2.97 28.03 -7.37
C TYR A 54 -3.30 28.66 -8.73
N ALA A 55 -2.29 28.94 -9.56
CA ALA A 55 -2.49 29.51 -10.88
C ALA A 55 -3.29 28.59 -11.82
N PHE A 56 -3.05 27.28 -11.76
CA PHE A 56 -3.77 26.28 -12.55
C PHE A 56 -5.27 26.28 -12.22
N ILE A 57 -5.64 26.30 -10.94
CA ILE A 57 -7.03 26.37 -10.51
C ILE A 57 -7.68 27.68 -10.99
N GLN A 58 -7.01 28.81 -10.82
CA GLN A 58 -7.55 30.11 -11.24
C GLN A 58 -7.79 30.21 -12.76
N ARG A 59 -6.92 29.62 -13.59
CA ARG A 59 -7.09 29.63 -15.06
C ARG A 59 -8.41 28.99 -15.50
N SER A 60 -8.91 28.02 -14.73
CA SER A 60 -10.19 27.35 -15.01
C SER A 60 -11.43 28.10 -14.53
N MET A 61 -11.26 29.24 -13.84
CA MET A 61 -12.35 30.00 -13.21
C MET A 61 -12.67 31.28 -13.99
N SER A 62 -13.93 31.71 -13.94
CA SER A 62 -14.36 33.05 -14.37
C SER A 62 -13.80 34.14 -13.45
N THR A 63 -13.91 35.42 -13.86
CA THR A 63 -13.45 36.55 -13.04
C THR A 63 -14.17 36.62 -11.69
N GLU A 64 -15.49 36.38 -11.67
CA GLU A 64 -16.29 36.36 -10.44
C GLU A 64 -15.89 35.20 -9.55
N GLN A 65 -15.74 33.99 -10.11
CA GLN A 65 -15.29 32.81 -9.37
C GLN A 65 -13.90 33.01 -8.77
N ARG A 66 -12.97 33.65 -9.50
CA ARG A 66 -11.64 33.98 -8.97
C ARG A 66 -11.71 34.96 -7.79
N ALA A 67 -12.60 35.95 -7.85
CA ALA A 67 -12.78 36.89 -6.75
C ALA A 67 -13.30 36.19 -5.49
N VAL A 68 -14.33 35.35 -5.62
CA VAL A 68 -14.87 34.55 -4.50
C VAL A 68 -13.81 33.57 -3.96
N PHE A 69 -13.09 32.90 -4.85
CA PHE A 69 -12.00 31.98 -4.50
C PHE A 69 -10.91 32.70 -3.67
N ASN A 70 -10.44 33.85 -4.13
CA ASN A 70 -9.42 34.63 -3.42
C ASN A 70 -9.94 35.19 -2.09
N LEU A 71 -11.20 35.61 -2.02
CA LEU A 71 -11.83 36.08 -0.79
C LEU A 71 -11.88 34.96 0.26
N ASN A 72 -12.37 33.78 -0.14
CA ASN A 72 -12.44 32.60 0.75
C ASN A 72 -11.05 32.18 1.23
N LEU A 73 -10.05 32.14 0.34
CA LEU A 73 -8.67 31.85 0.74
C LEU A 73 -8.11 32.90 1.71
N THR A 74 -8.39 34.18 1.50
CA THR A 74 -7.94 35.23 2.41
C THR A 74 -8.53 35.04 3.82
N GLY A 75 -9.80 34.61 3.89
CA GLY A 75 -10.46 34.26 5.15
C GLY A 75 -9.81 33.06 5.85
N GLU A 76 -9.59 31.96 5.12
CA GLU A 76 -9.01 30.71 5.67
C GLU A 76 -7.54 30.87 6.09
N LEU A 77 -6.78 31.71 5.37
CA LEU A 77 -5.37 31.99 5.68
C LEU A 77 -5.20 33.08 6.75
N GLY A 78 -6.25 33.82 7.10
CA GLY A 78 -6.17 34.99 7.95
C GLY A 78 -5.30 36.12 7.36
N GLY A 79 -5.20 36.20 6.03
CA GLY A 79 -4.39 37.19 5.32
C GLY A 79 -4.01 36.80 3.89
N SER A 80 -3.31 37.69 3.19
CA SER A 80 -2.86 37.49 1.80
C SER A 80 -1.49 36.82 1.66
N ARG A 81 -0.83 36.52 2.78
CA ARG A 81 0.53 35.97 2.85
C ARG A 81 0.57 34.87 3.90
N VAL A 82 1.43 33.86 3.66
CA VAL A 82 1.70 32.76 4.58
C VAL A 82 3.13 32.89 5.10
N THR A 83 3.31 33.25 6.37
CA THR A 83 4.59 33.69 6.95
C THR A 83 5.44 32.56 7.52
N CYS A 84 4.85 31.45 7.98
CA CYS A 84 5.61 30.25 8.37
C CYS A 84 6.04 29.41 7.16
N GLY A 85 6.20 30.04 5.99
CA GLY A 85 6.61 29.43 4.73
C GLY A 85 5.47 28.78 3.96
N GLY A 86 5.52 28.85 2.63
CA GLY A 86 4.68 28.11 1.68
C GLY A 86 5.40 26.87 1.16
N VAL A 87 6.03 26.09 2.04
CA VAL A 87 6.90 24.95 1.72
C VAL A 87 6.58 23.74 2.60
N GLY A 88 6.92 22.53 2.13
CA GLY A 88 6.74 21.29 2.90
C GLY A 88 5.30 21.07 3.39
N VAL A 89 5.11 20.81 4.68
CA VAL A 89 3.76 20.54 5.24
C VAL A 89 2.78 21.71 5.06
N VAL A 90 3.27 22.96 5.04
CA VAL A 90 2.41 24.12 4.77
C VAL A 90 2.01 24.15 3.30
N ALA A 91 2.95 23.88 2.39
CA ALA A 91 2.64 23.73 0.97
C ALA A 91 1.59 22.64 0.70
N LEU A 92 1.76 21.49 1.36
CA LEU A 92 0.82 20.38 1.29
C LEU A 92 -0.58 20.78 1.79
N ALA A 93 -0.66 21.45 2.94
CA ALA A 93 -1.93 21.94 3.48
C ALA A 93 -2.61 22.96 2.54
N LEU A 94 -1.83 23.88 1.96
CA LEU A 94 -2.33 24.85 0.98
C LEU A 94 -2.90 24.17 -0.26
N SER A 95 -2.26 23.10 -0.76
CA SER A 95 -2.79 22.37 -1.92
C SER A 95 -4.17 21.76 -1.65
N LEU A 96 -4.38 21.21 -0.45
CA LEU A 96 -5.68 20.66 -0.04
C LEU A 96 -6.72 21.77 0.10
N LEU A 97 -6.34 22.90 0.71
CA LEU A 97 -7.22 24.06 0.85
C LEU A 97 -7.66 24.60 -0.51
N PHE A 98 -6.74 24.72 -1.48
CA PHE A 98 -7.09 25.21 -2.81
C PHE A 98 -8.13 24.31 -3.48
N ASP A 99 -7.96 22.99 -3.39
CA ASP A 99 -8.89 22.03 -3.95
C ASP A 99 -10.26 22.15 -3.28
N GLN A 100 -10.30 22.20 -1.94
CA GLN A 100 -11.53 22.36 -1.16
C GLN A 100 -12.29 23.65 -1.51
N VAL A 101 -11.61 24.80 -1.51
CA VAL A 101 -12.24 26.09 -1.83
C VAL A 101 -12.67 26.13 -3.29
N SER A 102 -11.89 25.54 -4.21
CA SER A 102 -12.26 25.49 -5.63
C SER A 102 -13.54 24.68 -5.88
N GLN A 103 -13.71 23.56 -5.16
CA GLN A 103 -14.92 22.75 -5.23
C GLN A 103 -16.13 23.53 -4.70
N HIS A 104 -15.96 24.25 -3.58
CA HIS A 104 -17.03 25.07 -3.01
C HIS A 104 -17.49 26.18 -3.97
N VAL A 105 -16.54 26.91 -4.57
CA VAL A 105 -16.83 27.98 -5.55
C VAL A 105 -17.55 27.44 -6.79
N ARG A 106 -17.17 26.26 -7.28
CA ARG A 106 -17.81 25.62 -8.43
C ARG A 106 -19.21 25.12 -8.10
N ALA A 107 -19.41 24.56 -6.90
CA ALA A 107 -20.71 24.07 -6.45
C ALA A 107 -21.73 25.21 -6.23
N GLN A 108 -21.29 26.40 -5.82
CA GLN A 108 -22.18 27.57 -5.68
C GLN A 108 -22.82 28.05 -7.00
N GLY A 109 -22.28 27.67 -8.16
CA GLY A 109 -22.84 27.98 -9.48
C GLY A 109 -23.81 26.94 -10.05
N SER A 110 -24.01 25.81 -9.36
CA SER A 110 -24.87 24.70 -9.79
C SER A 110 -25.98 24.49 -8.76
N THR A 111 -27.19 24.96 -9.07
CA THR A 111 -28.39 24.74 -8.23
C THR A 111 -29.00 23.34 -8.43
N GLU A 112 -28.29 22.42 -9.06
CA GLU A 112 -28.71 21.02 -9.20
C GLU A 112 -27.54 20.10 -8.80
N ASP A 113 -27.87 19.06 -8.02
CA ASP A 113 -27.01 18.03 -7.40
C ASP A 113 -26.27 18.34 -6.09
N LEU A 114 -27.03 18.65 -5.03
CA LEU A 114 -26.53 18.65 -3.64
C LEU A 114 -26.87 17.37 -2.83
N ILE A 115 -27.41 16.31 -3.43
CA ILE A 115 -27.88 15.12 -2.66
C ILE A 115 -27.45 13.75 -3.23
N SER A 116 -26.47 13.64 -4.13
CA SER A 116 -26.03 12.29 -4.56
C SER A 116 -24.52 12.02 -4.42
N ASN A 117 -24.22 10.99 -3.61
CA ASN A 117 -22.99 10.19 -3.58
C ASN A 117 -21.77 10.58 -2.74
N GLN A 118 -21.93 11.20 -1.57
CA GLN A 118 -20.81 11.32 -0.62
C GLN A 118 -21.17 10.97 0.83
N ARG A 119 -21.97 9.92 1.02
CA ARG A 119 -22.24 9.36 2.36
C ARG A 119 -22.05 7.84 2.32
N SER A 120 -20.81 7.39 2.55
CA SER A 120 -20.44 6.09 3.18
C SER A 120 -19.01 5.65 2.89
N LYS A 121 -18.30 6.22 1.91
CA LYS A 121 -16.89 5.88 1.65
C LYS A 121 -15.99 6.74 2.55
N ALA A 122 -15.13 6.10 3.33
CA ALA A 122 -14.11 6.81 4.08
C ALA A 122 -13.27 7.65 3.11
N GLU A 123 -13.17 8.95 3.39
CA GLU A 123 -12.37 9.89 2.60
C GLU A 123 -10.92 9.40 2.60
N ARG A 124 -10.27 9.37 1.43
CA ARG A 124 -8.86 9.01 1.33
C ARG A 124 -8.05 10.25 0.98
N ILE A 125 -6.99 10.49 1.75
CA ILE A 125 -5.97 11.51 1.44
C ILE A 125 -4.66 10.79 1.20
N PHE A 126 -3.93 11.12 0.14
CA PHE A 126 -2.61 10.53 -0.15
C PHE A 126 -2.59 8.98 -0.15
N GLY A 127 -3.65 8.37 -0.70
CA GLY A 127 -3.81 6.92 -0.70
C GLY A 127 -4.15 6.28 0.66
N ILE A 128 -4.36 7.05 1.74
CA ILE A 128 -4.70 6.53 3.08
C ILE A 128 -6.08 6.98 3.54
N SER A 129 -6.80 6.09 4.22
CA SER A 129 -8.13 6.40 4.75
C SER A 129 -8.05 7.37 5.93
N THR A 130 -8.87 8.43 5.94
CA THR A 130 -9.04 9.33 7.09
C THR A 130 -9.72 8.65 8.28
N SER A 131 -10.32 7.48 8.09
CA SER A 131 -10.81 6.63 9.19
C SER A 131 -9.70 5.86 9.92
N SER A 132 -8.52 5.72 9.32
CA SER A 132 -7.35 5.17 10.01
C SER A 132 -6.81 6.18 11.01
N ARG A 133 -6.21 5.73 12.12
CA ARG A 133 -5.67 6.65 13.13
C ARG A 133 -4.56 7.53 12.58
N ILE A 134 -3.66 6.99 11.73
CA ILE A 134 -2.63 7.77 11.03
C ILE A 134 -3.27 8.81 10.11
N GLY A 135 -4.21 8.38 9.25
CA GLY A 135 -4.88 9.27 8.31
C GLY A 135 -5.67 10.37 9.01
N TRP A 136 -6.34 10.07 10.12
CA TRP A 136 -7.01 11.06 10.95
C TRP A 136 -6.04 12.09 11.52
N ILE A 137 -4.92 11.67 12.13
CA ILE A 137 -3.92 12.58 12.69
C ILE A 137 -3.37 13.52 11.59
N VAL A 138 -2.99 12.95 10.44
CA VAL A 138 -2.47 13.71 9.29
C VAL A 138 -3.50 14.70 8.76
N HIS A 139 -4.74 14.24 8.54
CA HIS A 139 -5.82 15.08 8.02
C HIS A 139 -6.15 16.23 8.98
N SER A 140 -6.31 15.93 10.26
CA SER A 140 -6.59 16.93 11.29
C SER A 140 -5.48 17.97 11.40
N TYR A 141 -4.21 17.56 11.32
CA TYR A 141 -3.08 18.50 11.28
C TYR A 141 -3.18 19.42 10.06
N LEU A 142 -3.25 18.85 8.86
CA LEU A 142 -3.23 19.61 7.61
C LEU A 142 -4.43 20.56 7.46
N ARG A 143 -5.59 20.23 8.05
CA ARG A 143 -6.74 21.14 8.10
C ARG A 143 -6.52 22.36 8.99
N LEU A 144 -5.73 22.24 10.05
CA LEU A 144 -5.46 23.37 10.95
C LEU A 144 -4.40 24.31 10.37
N VAL A 145 -3.40 23.75 9.69
CA VAL A 145 -2.22 24.48 9.21
C VAL A 145 -2.55 25.82 8.52
N PRO A 146 -3.49 25.91 7.55
CA PRO A 146 -3.72 27.17 6.84
C PRO A 146 -4.12 28.32 7.76
N SER A 147 -4.93 28.04 8.80
CA SER A 147 -5.41 29.03 9.76
C SER A 147 -4.36 29.49 10.78
N ILE A 148 -3.32 28.69 11.01
CA ILE A 148 -2.28 28.96 12.02
C ILE A 148 -0.92 29.28 11.41
N ALA A 149 -0.72 29.07 10.10
CA ALA A 149 0.56 29.25 9.42
C ALA A 149 1.06 30.71 9.42
N ASN A 150 0.25 31.66 9.89
CA ASN A 150 0.64 33.06 10.10
C ASN A 150 1.01 33.41 11.54
N ILE A 151 0.86 32.47 12.48
CA ILE A 151 1.09 32.67 13.91
C ILE A 151 2.20 31.71 14.35
N HIS A 152 3.45 32.19 14.40
CA HIS A 152 4.64 31.36 14.59
C HIS A 152 4.56 30.46 15.84
N GLU A 153 4.14 31.00 16.98
CA GLU A 153 3.99 30.26 18.24
C GLU A 153 2.96 29.14 18.12
N LYS A 154 1.74 29.45 17.65
CA LYS A 154 0.68 28.44 17.43
C LYS A 154 1.10 27.37 16.43
N MET A 155 1.81 27.75 15.37
CA MET A 155 2.30 26.80 14.37
C MET A 155 3.33 25.84 14.98
N ALA A 156 4.23 26.34 15.82
CA ALA A 156 5.22 25.55 16.55
C ALA A 156 4.55 24.56 17.52
N GLU A 157 3.68 25.05 18.41
CA GLU A 157 2.97 24.25 19.41
C GLU A 157 2.09 23.18 18.75
N THR A 158 1.30 23.56 17.75
CA THR A 158 0.41 22.62 17.05
C THR A 158 1.22 21.57 16.31
N THR A 159 2.30 21.95 15.63
CA THR A 159 3.16 20.99 14.92
C THR A 159 3.81 20.03 15.89
N GLU A 160 4.26 20.47 17.07
CA GLU A 160 4.80 19.60 18.11
C GLU A 160 3.78 18.61 18.67
N LEU A 161 2.56 19.06 18.93
CA LEU A 161 1.50 18.19 19.43
C LEU A 161 1.22 17.04 18.45
N TYR A 162 1.02 17.38 17.16
CA TYR A 162 0.70 16.40 16.14
C TYR A 162 1.91 15.53 15.75
N ASP A 163 3.14 16.07 15.79
CA ASP A 163 4.37 15.28 15.61
C ASP A 163 4.45 14.17 16.66
N ASN A 164 4.21 14.51 17.93
CA ASN A 164 4.22 13.54 19.02
C ASN A 164 3.10 12.48 18.90
N TRP A 165 1.90 12.87 18.46
CA TRP A 165 0.81 11.93 18.21
C TRP A 165 1.13 10.99 17.05
N LEU A 166 1.60 11.54 15.93
CA LEU A 166 1.91 10.78 14.73
C LEU A 166 3.09 9.84 14.95
N LYS A 167 4.13 10.28 15.66
CA LYS A 167 5.26 9.44 16.08
C LYS A 167 4.80 8.20 16.84
N ARG A 168 3.94 8.38 17.86
CA ARG A 168 3.43 7.27 18.67
C ARG A 168 2.62 6.28 17.84
N GLU A 169 1.71 6.79 17.01
CA GLU A 169 0.90 5.94 16.14
C GLU A 169 1.76 5.19 15.10
N LEU A 170 2.77 5.83 14.50
CA LEU A 170 3.66 5.19 13.53
C LEU A 170 4.52 4.08 14.16
N LEU A 171 4.96 4.25 15.41
CA LEU A 171 5.69 3.21 16.14
C LEU A 171 4.79 2.01 16.46
N ASP A 172 3.60 2.25 17.00
CA ASP A 172 2.64 1.17 17.27
C ASP A 172 2.19 0.46 15.99
N HIS A 173 1.97 1.21 14.91
CA HIS A 173 1.59 0.65 13.61
C HIS A 173 2.71 -0.20 13.00
N TYR A 174 3.96 0.26 13.10
CA TYR A 174 5.14 -0.53 12.73
C TYR A 174 5.22 -1.85 13.49
N GLU A 175 5.03 -1.79 14.82
CA GLU A 175 5.01 -2.98 15.67
C GLU A 175 3.87 -3.93 15.27
N ARG A 176 2.66 -3.42 15.02
CA ARG A 176 1.53 -4.23 14.55
C ARG A 176 1.85 -4.99 13.26
N MET A 177 2.47 -4.33 12.29
CA MET A 177 2.85 -4.98 11.03
C MET A 177 3.94 -6.04 11.21
N THR A 178 4.94 -5.76 12.05
CA THR A 178 6.16 -6.59 12.17
C THR A 178 6.02 -7.71 13.20
N THR A 179 5.65 -7.39 14.44
CA THR A 179 5.61 -8.37 15.55
C THR A 179 4.27 -9.09 15.62
N LYS A 180 3.17 -8.37 15.40
CA LYS A 180 1.80 -8.92 15.50
C LYS A 180 1.29 -9.48 14.16
N LYS A 181 2.15 -9.54 13.14
CA LYS A 181 1.88 -10.11 11.81
C LYS A 181 0.63 -9.51 11.12
N ARG A 182 0.31 -8.24 11.37
CA ARG A 182 -0.81 -7.52 10.74
C ARG A 182 -0.35 -6.68 9.55
N MET A 183 0.48 -7.27 8.71
CA MET A 183 0.94 -6.66 7.46
C MET A 183 -0.18 -6.73 6.42
N SER A 184 -0.34 -5.67 5.64
CA SER A 184 -1.16 -5.63 4.42
C SER A 184 -0.65 -4.50 3.51
N THR A 185 -1.15 -4.44 2.29
CA THR A 185 -0.89 -3.31 1.38
C THR A 185 -1.37 -2.00 2.00
N GLU A 186 -2.55 -2.00 2.63
CA GLU A 186 -3.09 -0.80 3.27
C GLU A 186 -2.23 -0.35 4.46
N SER A 187 -1.74 -1.27 5.29
CA SER A 187 -0.87 -0.90 6.43
C SER A 187 0.47 -0.33 5.94
N MET A 188 1.02 -0.88 4.85
CA MET A 188 2.22 -0.33 4.21
C MET A 188 2.00 1.09 3.70
N GLN A 189 0.88 1.35 3.02
CA GLN A 189 0.51 2.70 2.55
C GLN A 189 0.35 3.68 3.74
N GLN A 190 -0.38 3.27 4.78
CA GLN A 190 -0.60 4.07 5.99
C GLN A 190 0.73 4.47 6.64
N TRP A 191 1.63 3.50 6.85
CA TRP A 191 2.93 3.78 7.45
C TRP A 191 3.79 4.69 6.58
N LEU A 192 3.86 4.41 5.27
CA LEU A 192 4.72 5.14 4.34
C LEU A 192 4.30 6.61 4.20
N ALA A 193 3.01 6.86 3.96
CA ALA A 193 2.48 8.22 3.86
C ALA A 193 2.61 8.98 5.18
N GLY A 194 2.30 8.32 6.31
CA GLY A 194 2.44 8.92 7.64
C GLY A 194 3.90 9.26 7.98
N ALA A 195 4.85 8.38 7.67
CA ALA A 195 6.28 8.62 7.87
C ALA A 195 6.80 9.78 7.01
N ALA A 196 6.34 9.90 5.76
CA ALA A 196 6.68 11.01 4.89
C ALA A 196 6.21 12.35 5.46
N VAL A 197 4.94 12.43 5.89
CA VAL A 197 4.40 13.64 6.53
C VAL A 197 5.14 13.94 7.84
N HIS A 198 5.36 12.95 8.70
CA HIS A 198 6.04 13.14 9.98
C HIS A 198 7.49 13.66 9.81
N LEU A 199 8.24 13.15 8.84
CA LEU A 199 9.57 13.68 8.53
C LEU A 199 9.50 15.17 8.18
N HIS A 200 8.51 15.57 7.38
CA HIS A 200 8.35 16.96 6.98
C HIS A 200 7.76 17.86 8.06
N MET A 201 6.98 17.32 9.00
CA MET A 201 6.63 18.01 10.24
C MET A 201 7.90 18.31 11.04
N ARG A 202 8.80 17.33 11.19
CA ARG A 202 10.06 17.52 11.90
C ARG A 202 10.97 18.56 11.23
N ILE A 203 11.09 18.52 9.90
CA ILE A 203 11.79 19.54 9.12
C ILE A 203 11.18 20.93 9.37
N HIS A 204 9.85 21.02 9.41
CA HIS A 204 9.16 22.28 9.66
C HIS A 204 9.41 22.80 11.10
N GLN A 205 9.41 21.93 12.11
CA GLN A 205 9.79 22.33 13.48
C GLN A 205 11.22 22.85 13.56
N VAL A 206 12.16 22.31 12.80
CA VAL A 206 13.53 22.87 12.73
C VAL A 206 13.50 24.28 12.14
N ARG A 207 12.71 24.53 11.08
CA ARG A 207 12.56 25.87 10.47
C ARG A 207 11.94 26.87 11.46
N LEU A 208 11.04 26.41 12.33
CA LEU A 208 10.43 27.18 13.42
C LEU A 208 11.32 27.30 14.66
N HIS A 209 12.52 26.70 14.67
CA HIS A 209 13.44 26.64 15.81
C HIS A 209 12.86 25.97 17.06
N SER A 210 11.84 25.12 16.90
CA SER A 210 11.20 24.39 18.02
C SER A 210 11.98 23.13 18.41
N VAL A 211 12.85 22.62 17.53
CA VAL A 211 13.65 21.41 17.76
C VAL A 211 15.04 21.55 17.14
N PRO A 212 16.05 20.80 17.63
CA PRO A 212 17.41 20.86 17.09
C PRO A 212 17.50 20.37 15.64
N ILE A 213 18.44 20.94 14.87
CA ILE A 213 18.70 20.61 13.46
C ILE A 213 18.93 19.10 13.24
N GLY A 214 19.67 18.44 14.14
CA GLY A 214 19.99 17.01 14.04
C GLY A 214 18.79 16.07 14.20
N SER A 215 17.65 16.57 14.68
CA SER A 215 16.45 15.74 14.89
C SER A 215 15.86 15.20 13.57
N ALA A 216 15.84 16.02 12.51
CA ALA A 216 15.39 15.61 11.19
C ALA A 216 16.33 14.56 10.56
N GLU A 217 17.64 14.69 10.79
CA GLU A 217 18.63 13.72 10.32
C GLU A 217 18.48 12.37 11.02
N SER A 218 18.33 12.35 12.34
CA SER A 218 18.08 11.09 13.06
C SER A 218 16.78 10.42 12.59
N LEU A 219 15.73 11.22 12.38
CA LEU A 219 14.42 10.70 11.98
C LEU A 219 14.43 10.09 10.57
N ARG A 220 15.05 10.76 9.59
CA ARG A 220 15.12 10.23 8.21
C ARG A 220 15.85 8.88 8.15
N LEU A 221 16.93 8.73 8.92
CA LEU A 221 17.69 7.47 8.99
C LEU A 221 16.88 6.36 9.65
N SER A 222 16.14 6.69 10.70
CA SER A 222 15.20 5.76 11.34
C SER A 222 14.15 5.26 10.36
N TYR A 223 13.53 6.17 9.59
CA TYR A 223 12.52 5.78 8.60
C TYR A 223 13.05 5.03 7.40
N LYS A 224 14.24 5.35 6.90
CA LYS A 224 14.91 4.54 5.88
C LYS A 224 15.09 3.08 6.36
N THR A 225 15.61 2.91 7.58
CA THR A 225 15.86 1.58 8.16
C THR A 225 14.55 0.84 8.40
N GLY A 226 13.56 1.53 8.99
CA GLY A 226 12.22 1.01 9.21
C GLY A 226 11.57 0.55 7.91
N PHE A 227 11.57 1.39 6.87
CA PHE A 227 11.02 1.07 5.56
C PHE A 227 11.69 -0.14 4.92
N SER A 228 13.03 -0.21 4.98
CA SER A 228 13.79 -1.34 4.43
C SER A 228 13.37 -2.67 5.06
N HIS A 229 13.15 -2.69 6.38
CA HIS A 229 12.65 -3.87 7.09
C HIS A 229 11.19 -4.18 6.73
N LEU A 230 10.33 -3.16 6.63
CA LEU A 230 8.94 -3.34 6.21
C LEU A 230 8.81 -3.91 4.80
N VAL A 231 9.65 -3.47 3.85
CA VAL A 231 9.67 -4.01 2.48
C VAL A 231 10.02 -5.51 2.48
N GLN A 232 10.96 -5.94 3.31
CA GLN A 232 11.28 -7.37 3.47
C GLN A 232 10.10 -8.14 4.08
N GLY A 233 9.49 -7.60 5.14
CA GLY A 233 8.31 -8.18 5.77
C GLY A 233 7.11 -8.25 4.81
N TYR A 234 6.93 -7.24 3.97
CA TYR A 234 5.86 -7.17 2.99
C TYR A 234 6.05 -8.18 1.85
N ARG A 235 7.29 -8.36 1.37
CA ARG A 235 7.60 -9.45 0.42
C ARG A 235 7.24 -10.82 1.01
N ALA A 236 7.64 -11.08 2.25
CA ALA A 236 7.29 -12.32 2.95
C ALA A 236 5.77 -12.47 3.17
N TYR A 237 5.07 -11.35 3.39
CA TYR A 237 3.61 -11.32 3.46
C TYR A 237 2.98 -11.71 2.11
N LEU A 238 3.42 -11.13 0.99
CA LEU A 238 2.90 -11.48 -0.33
C LEU A 238 3.13 -12.97 -0.67
N HIS A 239 4.31 -13.52 -0.35
CA HIS A 239 4.57 -14.96 -0.53
C HIS A 239 3.57 -15.87 0.21
N ARG A 240 2.97 -15.39 1.30
CA ARG A 240 2.00 -16.17 2.08
C ARG A 240 0.54 -15.97 1.66
N ASN A 241 0.24 -14.87 0.97
CA ASN A 241 -1.14 -14.46 0.69
C ASN A 241 -1.49 -14.57 -0.79
N ILE A 242 -0.51 -14.52 -1.70
CA ILE A 242 -0.76 -14.75 -3.11
C ILE A 242 -1.07 -16.23 -3.31
N LEU A 243 -2.30 -16.51 -3.70
CA LEU A 243 -2.79 -17.82 -4.03
C LEU A 243 -3.32 -17.79 -5.46
N GLU A 244 -3.07 -18.88 -6.18
CA GLU A 244 -3.45 -19.02 -7.57
C GLU A 244 -3.99 -20.44 -7.75
N THR A 245 -5.13 -20.55 -8.44
CA THR A 245 -5.74 -21.82 -8.85
C THR A 245 -6.10 -21.80 -10.34
N GLU A 246 -5.71 -22.85 -11.06
CA GLU A 246 -5.94 -22.99 -12.51
C GLU A 246 -7.43 -22.90 -12.90
N ALA A 247 -7.71 -22.39 -14.09
CA ALA A 247 -9.01 -22.55 -14.73
C ALA A 247 -9.27 -24.02 -15.08
N PRO A 248 -10.40 -24.63 -14.65
CA PRO A 248 -10.75 -25.99 -15.03
C PRO A 248 -10.75 -26.14 -16.56
N GLY A 249 -9.79 -26.91 -17.08
CA GLY A 249 -9.71 -27.19 -18.52
C GLY A 249 -10.99 -27.85 -19.05
N PRO A 250 -11.19 -27.89 -20.38
CA PRO A 250 -12.39 -28.50 -20.97
C PRO A 250 -12.49 -29.95 -20.49
N THR A 251 -13.54 -30.22 -19.72
CA THR A 251 -13.86 -31.57 -19.26
C THR A 251 -13.92 -32.46 -20.49
N LYS A 252 -12.97 -33.38 -20.65
CA LYS A 252 -13.10 -34.44 -21.64
C LYS A 252 -14.39 -35.18 -21.27
N ILE A 253 -15.45 -34.95 -22.04
CA ILE A 253 -16.65 -35.78 -21.99
C ILE A 253 -16.14 -37.16 -22.39
N SER A 254 -15.95 -38.04 -21.41
CA SER A 254 -15.83 -39.46 -21.66
C SER A 254 -17.09 -39.87 -22.38
N THR A 255 -17.00 -40.03 -23.70
CA THR A 255 -18.00 -40.71 -24.50
C THR A 255 -18.09 -42.13 -23.95
N GLY A 256 -19.01 -42.32 -23.00
CA GLY A 256 -19.44 -43.63 -22.56
C GLY A 256 -20.03 -44.35 -23.77
N THR A 257 -19.21 -45.18 -24.42
CA THR A 257 -19.67 -46.08 -25.46
C THR A 257 -20.23 -47.31 -24.75
N ALA A 258 -21.57 -47.41 -24.72
CA ALA A 258 -22.25 -48.61 -24.31
C ALA A 258 -22.07 -49.70 -25.39
N SER A 259 -21.49 -50.83 -24.97
CA SER A 259 -21.72 -52.22 -25.40
C SER A 259 -21.95 -52.54 -26.89
N GLY A 260 -21.01 -53.32 -27.45
CA GLY A 260 -21.24 -54.13 -28.66
C GLY A 260 -20.20 -55.25 -28.83
N GLN A 261 -20.54 -56.45 -28.36
CA GLN A 261 -20.15 -57.80 -28.82
C GLN A 261 -18.67 -58.22 -29.03
N THR A 262 -18.31 -59.27 -28.26
CA THR A 262 -17.43 -60.42 -28.54
C THR A 262 -16.85 -60.61 -29.95
N ASN A 263 -15.54 -60.83 -30.04
CA ASN A 263 -14.95 -62.13 -30.42
C ASN A 263 -13.41 -62.18 -30.23
N THR A 264 -12.95 -63.40 -30.02
CA THR A 264 -11.61 -63.94 -29.73
C THR A 264 -10.50 -63.63 -30.75
N SER A 265 -9.26 -63.38 -30.30
CA SER A 265 -8.08 -64.27 -30.50
C SER A 265 -6.72 -63.61 -30.15
N ARG A 266 -5.95 -64.36 -29.35
CA ARG A 266 -4.48 -64.53 -29.15
C ARG A 266 -3.43 -63.41 -29.36
N PRO A 267 -2.31 -63.47 -28.59
CA PRO A 267 -1.27 -62.45 -28.53
C PRO A 267 -0.11 -62.72 -29.51
N ILE A 268 0.58 -61.66 -29.93
CA ILE A 268 1.91 -61.76 -30.55
C ILE A 268 2.88 -60.86 -29.76
N ASN A 269 3.80 -61.50 -29.06
CA ASN A 269 5.06 -60.90 -28.61
C ASN A 269 5.89 -60.53 -29.83
N MET A 270 6.46 -59.34 -29.85
CA MET A 270 7.62 -59.06 -30.68
C MET A 270 8.63 -58.23 -29.90
N THR A 271 9.60 -58.95 -29.36
CA THR A 271 10.87 -58.42 -28.84
C THR A 271 11.77 -58.15 -30.03
N CYS A 272 12.27 -56.93 -30.17
CA CYS A 272 13.46 -56.65 -30.98
C CYS A 272 14.47 -55.93 -30.10
N SER A 273 15.47 -56.68 -29.67
CA SER A 273 16.74 -56.17 -29.18
C SER A 273 17.62 -55.85 -30.38
N ASN A 274 18.44 -54.80 -30.31
CA ASN A 274 19.75 -54.78 -30.94
C ASN A 274 20.69 -53.81 -30.23
N SER A 275 21.72 -54.42 -29.65
CA SER A 275 23.12 -54.01 -29.40
C SER A 275 23.62 -52.62 -29.82
N LEU A 276 24.19 -51.90 -28.84
CA LEU A 276 25.61 -51.45 -28.66
C LEU A 276 26.44 -51.01 -29.91
N PRO A 277 27.57 -50.25 -29.77
CA PRO A 277 28.24 -49.75 -28.54
C PRO A 277 28.63 -48.25 -28.61
N PHE A 278 29.10 -47.66 -27.51
CA PHE A 278 30.32 -46.82 -27.50
C PHE A 278 30.75 -46.53 -26.05
N ASN A 279 32.00 -46.87 -25.77
CA ASN A 279 32.77 -46.48 -24.58
C ASN A 279 32.95 -44.95 -24.56
N ASP A 280 32.97 -44.35 -23.36
CA ASP A 280 34.24 -43.79 -22.89
C ASP A 280 34.27 -43.56 -21.37
N SER A 281 35.44 -43.87 -20.83
CA SER A 281 35.86 -43.74 -19.43
C SER A 281 36.36 -42.33 -19.12
N LEU A 282 36.17 -41.87 -17.87
CA LEU A 282 37.16 -41.18 -17.02
C LEU A 282 36.49 -40.95 -15.64
N LEU A 283 36.91 -41.56 -14.51
CA LEU A 283 38.05 -41.19 -13.64
C LEU A 283 38.07 -39.66 -13.36
N SER A 284 38.02 -39.12 -12.13
CA SER A 284 38.40 -39.61 -10.80
C SER A 284 37.97 -38.59 -9.72
N GLN A 285 37.79 -39.08 -8.47
CA GLN A 285 38.30 -38.54 -7.17
C GLN A 285 37.84 -37.12 -6.71
N THR A 286 37.54 -36.81 -5.44
CA THR A 286 37.93 -37.40 -4.13
C THR A 286 37.22 -36.69 -2.95
N HIS A 287 37.14 -37.40 -1.81
CA HIS A 287 37.08 -36.96 -0.38
C HIS A 287 35.86 -36.15 0.11
N GLU A 288 34.96 -36.61 0.99
CA GLU A 288 35.04 -37.22 2.35
C GLU A 288 35.80 -36.43 3.43
N VAL A 289 35.07 -36.16 4.54
CA VAL A 289 35.44 -36.13 6.00
C VAL A 289 34.66 -34.97 6.68
N ASN A 290 33.49 -35.23 7.29
CA ASN A 290 33.21 -35.70 8.67
C ASN A 290 33.23 -34.63 9.78
N ASP A 291 32.04 -34.44 10.38
CA ASP A 291 31.70 -34.51 11.81
C ASP A 291 32.57 -33.81 12.88
N SER A 292 31.95 -32.97 13.72
CA SER A 292 31.29 -33.42 14.97
C SER A 292 31.18 -32.32 16.06
N LYS A 293 30.15 -32.48 16.91
CA LYS A 293 30.03 -32.15 18.35
C LYS A 293 29.56 -30.75 18.84
N THR A 294 28.25 -30.72 19.11
CA THR A 294 27.57 -30.56 20.42
C THR A 294 28.31 -29.90 21.59
N HIS A 295 27.64 -28.97 22.29
CA HIS A 295 27.52 -28.98 23.75
C HIS A 295 26.27 -28.23 24.24
N THR A 296 25.48 -28.92 25.07
CA THR A 296 24.35 -28.48 25.88
C THR A 296 24.84 -27.88 27.20
N LEU A 297 24.10 -26.94 27.82
CA LEU A 297 23.93 -26.83 29.28
C LEU A 297 22.66 -26.01 29.62
N ARG A 298 22.12 -26.28 30.82
CA ARG A 298 20.72 -26.10 31.28
C ARG A 298 20.66 -25.19 32.52
N ALA A 299 19.43 -24.82 32.90
CA ALA A 299 18.93 -24.16 34.13
C ALA A 299 19.02 -22.62 34.12
N GLY A 300 18.01 -21.83 34.49
CA GLY A 300 16.73 -22.04 35.15
C GLY A 300 16.60 -20.98 36.23
N ASP A 301 15.65 -20.04 36.13
CA ASP A 301 15.14 -19.33 37.32
C ASP A 301 13.81 -18.62 37.08
N ASN A 302 12.88 -18.87 37.99
CA ASN A 302 11.57 -18.24 38.10
C ASN A 302 11.68 -17.05 39.04
N ARG A 303 11.30 -15.84 38.61
CA ARG A 303 10.86 -14.80 39.56
C ARG A 303 9.94 -13.78 38.89
N GLY A 304 8.73 -13.68 39.42
CA GLY A 304 7.70 -12.75 38.99
C GLY A 304 7.86 -11.34 39.58
N CYS A 305 7.30 -10.35 38.88
CA CYS A 305 7.03 -9.03 39.42
C CYS A 305 5.58 -8.62 39.11
N LYS A 306 4.86 -8.26 40.19
CA LYS A 306 3.50 -7.73 40.23
C LYS A 306 3.42 -6.37 39.52
N LYS A 307 2.34 -6.13 38.76
CA LYS A 307 1.91 -4.77 38.37
C LYS A 307 0.76 -4.32 39.28
N GLY A 308 0.96 -3.22 39.99
CA GLY A 308 -0.10 -2.41 40.60
C GLY A 308 -0.63 -1.38 39.58
N GLY A 309 -1.92 -1.01 39.73
CA GLY A 309 -2.64 -0.01 38.93
C GLY A 309 -2.04 1.41 39.04
N SER A 310 -2.48 2.39 38.25
CA SER A 310 -3.87 2.81 38.05
C SER A 310 -4.17 3.13 36.58
N ARG A 311 -5.41 2.85 36.18
CA ARG A 311 -6.01 3.21 34.90
C ARG A 311 -7.15 4.15 35.25
N GLU A 312 -7.01 5.43 34.91
CA GLU A 312 -8.09 6.39 35.01
C GLU A 312 -8.99 6.23 33.79
N ASP A 313 -10.26 6.00 34.08
CA ASP A 313 -11.36 5.84 33.16
C ASP A 313 -11.67 7.17 32.45
N PHE A 314 -11.94 7.11 31.15
CA PHE A 314 -12.75 8.11 30.48
C PHE A 314 -13.94 7.40 29.82
N GLU A 315 -15.08 7.52 30.51
CA GLU A 315 -16.41 7.13 30.06
C GLU A 315 -16.79 7.88 28.78
N LEU A 316 -17.24 7.13 27.77
CA LEU A 316 -18.07 7.65 26.68
C LEU A 316 -19.43 6.94 26.81
N SER A 317 -20.41 7.70 27.24
CA SER A 317 -21.81 7.31 27.36
C SER A 317 -22.37 6.89 25.99
N ALA A 318 -22.68 5.60 25.85
CA ALA A 318 -23.37 5.04 24.69
C ALA A 318 -24.88 5.33 24.80
N ILE A 319 -25.40 6.15 23.88
CA ILE A 319 -26.84 6.23 23.63
C ILE A 319 -27.26 4.95 22.92
N ARG A 320 -28.03 4.14 23.66
CA ARG A 320 -28.60 2.86 23.28
C ARG A 320 -29.77 3.08 22.32
N GLY A 321 -29.62 2.64 21.09
CA GLY A 321 -30.71 2.55 20.11
C GLY A 321 -30.61 1.23 19.36
N ASN A 322 -31.38 0.23 19.77
CA ASN A 322 -31.61 -0.98 18.97
C ASN A 322 -32.40 -0.60 17.72
N PRO A 323 -32.15 -1.29 16.61
CA PRO A 323 -33.29 -1.95 15.98
C PRO A 323 -33.00 -3.40 15.64
N VAL A 324 -33.91 -4.25 16.13
CA VAL A 324 -34.28 -5.54 15.57
C VAL A 324 -34.44 -5.38 14.05
N ARG A 325 -33.78 -6.23 13.25
CA ARG A 325 -34.13 -6.37 11.84
C ARG A 325 -34.31 -7.84 11.50
N ASN A 326 -35.57 -8.13 11.19
CA ASN A 326 -36.10 -9.42 10.80
C ASN A 326 -35.41 -9.95 9.56
N ARG A 327 -35.19 -11.26 9.59
CA ARG A 327 -34.81 -12.11 8.48
C ARG A 327 -36.06 -12.33 7.62
N GLU A 328 -36.23 -11.52 6.59
CA GLU A 328 -37.19 -11.80 5.52
C GLU A 328 -36.44 -12.17 4.25
N MET A 329 -36.53 -13.45 3.91
CA MET A 329 -36.23 -13.97 2.58
C MET A 329 -37.26 -13.41 1.61
N LEU A 330 -36.83 -12.58 0.67
CA LEU A 330 -37.61 -12.29 -0.53
C LEU A 330 -36.93 -12.99 -1.71
N ASN A 331 -37.45 -14.16 -2.04
CA ASN A 331 -37.22 -14.80 -3.32
C ASN A 331 -37.97 -13.99 -4.39
N ASN A 332 -37.32 -13.69 -5.51
CA ASN A 332 -37.99 -13.75 -6.80
C ASN A 332 -37.00 -14.11 -7.91
N PRO A 333 -37.46 -14.80 -8.96
CA PRO A 333 -36.65 -15.63 -9.83
C PRO A 333 -36.24 -14.86 -11.09
N THR A 334 -35.51 -15.57 -11.96
CA THR A 334 -35.08 -15.19 -13.32
C THR A 334 -33.64 -14.66 -13.40
N GLY A 335 -32.72 -15.59 -13.65
CA GLY A 335 -31.31 -15.32 -13.93
C GLY A 335 -30.43 -16.58 -13.88
N SER A 336 -30.97 -17.73 -14.28
CA SER A 336 -30.23 -18.99 -14.38
C SER A 336 -29.33 -18.92 -15.62
N GLY A 337 -28.11 -18.42 -15.44
CA GLY A 337 -27.11 -18.36 -16.51
C GLY A 337 -25.72 -17.88 -16.08
N ARG A 338 -25.59 -17.15 -14.96
CA ARG A 338 -24.27 -16.60 -14.51
C ARG A 338 -23.47 -17.46 -13.52
N LYS A 339 -24.09 -18.43 -12.86
CA LYS A 339 -23.40 -19.27 -11.84
C LYS A 339 -22.64 -20.47 -12.42
N GLU A 340 -22.87 -20.83 -13.68
CA GLU A 340 -22.18 -21.95 -14.35
C GLU A 340 -20.91 -21.52 -15.11
N GLU A 341 -20.67 -20.21 -15.27
CA GLU A 341 -19.44 -19.69 -15.90
C GLU A 341 -18.32 -19.45 -14.88
N GLU A 342 -18.64 -19.00 -13.65
CA GLU A 342 -17.64 -18.84 -12.58
C GLU A 342 -16.99 -20.17 -12.16
N SER A 343 -17.67 -21.31 -12.37
CA SER A 343 -17.12 -22.65 -12.08
C SER A 343 -16.12 -23.15 -13.11
N LYS A 344 -15.84 -22.38 -14.18
CA LYS A 344 -14.87 -22.69 -15.24
C LYS A 344 -13.66 -21.74 -15.24
N LEU A 345 -13.59 -20.81 -14.29
CA LEU A 345 -12.50 -19.85 -14.19
C LEU A 345 -11.52 -20.24 -13.09
N GLY A 346 -10.25 -19.93 -13.32
CA GLY A 346 -9.22 -19.93 -12.29
C GLY A 346 -9.39 -18.73 -11.37
N LEU A 347 -8.72 -18.74 -10.23
CA LEU A 347 -8.81 -17.68 -9.23
C LEU A 347 -7.41 -17.26 -8.80
N LEU A 348 -7.12 -15.98 -8.99
CA LEU A 348 -5.94 -15.33 -8.44
C LEU A 348 -6.35 -14.45 -7.27
N VAL A 349 -5.86 -14.79 -6.07
CA VAL A 349 -6.05 -14.00 -4.85
C VAL A 349 -4.70 -13.36 -4.50
N ILE A 350 -4.63 -12.04 -4.50
CA ILE A 350 -3.44 -11.30 -4.05
C ILE A 350 -3.53 -10.99 -2.55
N GLU A 351 -4.71 -10.54 -2.10
CA GLU A 351 -5.09 -10.32 -0.71
C GLU A 351 -6.58 -10.66 -0.54
N SER A 352 -7.09 -10.75 0.70
CA SER A 352 -8.47 -11.18 1.00
C SER A 352 -9.58 -10.36 0.31
N GLN A 353 -9.28 -9.16 -0.21
CA GLN A 353 -10.21 -8.29 -0.95
C GLN A 353 -9.66 -7.86 -2.32
N ARG A 354 -8.60 -8.53 -2.79
CA ARG A 354 -7.94 -8.29 -4.08
C ARG A 354 -7.84 -9.60 -4.82
N ASN A 355 -8.93 -10.02 -5.44
CA ASN A 355 -9.01 -11.26 -6.18
C ASN A 355 -9.63 -11.04 -7.56
N VAL A 356 -9.28 -11.91 -8.49
CA VAL A 356 -9.75 -11.86 -9.87
C VAL A 356 -9.86 -13.28 -10.42
N SER A 357 -10.97 -13.57 -11.10
CA SER A 357 -11.14 -14.80 -11.84
C SER A 357 -10.46 -14.70 -13.20
N HIS A 358 -9.83 -15.77 -13.68
CA HIS A 358 -9.07 -15.76 -14.94
C HIS A 358 -9.27 -17.02 -15.80
N ASN A 359 -8.95 -16.91 -17.09
CA ASN A 359 -8.97 -18.00 -18.06
C ASN A 359 -7.57 -18.55 -18.41
N VAL A 360 -6.54 -18.14 -17.67
CA VAL A 360 -5.17 -18.61 -17.92
C VAL A 360 -5.05 -20.08 -17.55
N HIS A 361 -4.58 -20.90 -18.49
CA HIS A 361 -4.37 -22.34 -18.33
C HIS A 361 -2.89 -22.62 -18.07
N HIS A 362 -2.61 -23.53 -17.14
CA HIS A 362 -1.27 -24.00 -16.79
C HIS A 362 -1.37 -25.26 -15.95
N HIS A 363 -0.31 -26.04 -15.79
CA HIS A 363 -0.42 -27.22 -14.93
C HIS A 363 -0.58 -26.83 -13.45
N PRO A 364 -1.37 -27.56 -12.64
CA PRO A 364 -1.50 -27.28 -11.20
C PRO A 364 -0.18 -27.34 -10.43
N CYS A 365 0.80 -28.10 -10.94
CA CYS A 365 2.13 -28.15 -10.35
C CYS A 365 2.96 -26.88 -10.57
N GLU A 366 2.54 -25.98 -11.48
CA GLU A 366 3.22 -24.70 -11.76
C GLU A 366 2.81 -23.60 -10.76
N SER A 367 1.65 -23.73 -10.10
CA SER A 367 1.10 -22.70 -9.20
C SER A 367 2.08 -22.17 -8.15
N PRO A 368 2.91 -22.98 -7.46
CA PRO A 368 3.90 -22.45 -6.52
C PRO A 368 4.96 -21.55 -7.19
N ALA A 369 5.42 -21.93 -8.39
CA ALA A 369 6.41 -21.15 -9.15
C ALA A 369 5.77 -19.89 -9.77
N ILE A 370 4.50 -19.97 -10.19
CA ILE A 370 3.69 -18.82 -10.61
C ILE A 370 3.56 -17.80 -9.47
N GLN A 371 3.16 -18.24 -8.27
CA GLN A 371 3.02 -17.38 -7.10
C GLN A 371 4.35 -16.67 -6.77
N GLN A 372 5.47 -17.40 -6.78
CA GLN A 372 6.81 -16.82 -6.57
C GLN A 372 7.16 -15.75 -7.63
N ALA A 373 6.87 -16.03 -8.89
CA ALA A 373 7.14 -15.11 -9.99
C ALA A 373 6.23 -13.87 -9.93
N LEU A 374 4.96 -14.04 -9.56
CA LEU A 374 4.02 -12.94 -9.34
C LEU A 374 4.47 -12.03 -8.20
N VAL A 375 4.92 -12.57 -7.05
CA VAL A 375 5.48 -11.74 -5.97
C VAL A 375 6.65 -10.90 -6.49
N THR A 376 7.59 -11.51 -7.20
CA THR A 376 8.76 -10.81 -7.76
C THR A 376 8.32 -9.69 -8.69
N ARG A 377 7.35 -9.97 -9.56
CA ARG A 377 6.85 -9.01 -10.54
C ARG A 377 6.08 -7.85 -9.89
N ILE A 378 5.24 -8.15 -8.90
CA ILE A 378 4.52 -7.15 -8.11
C ILE A 378 5.52 -6.25 -7.39
N MET A 379 6.53 -6.82 -6.73
CA MET A 379 7.56 -6.05 -6.03
C MET A 379 8.37 -5.16 -6.97
N ASN A 380 8.68 -5.63 -8.19
CA ASN A 380 9.40 -4.86 -9.20
C ASN A 380 8.53 -3.75 -9.84
N ALA A 381 7.21 -3.88 -9.79
CA ALA A 381 6.29 -2.85 -10.28
C ALA A 381 6.10 -1.70 -9.28
N GLN A 382 6.56 -1.86 -8.03
CA GLN A 382 6.48 -0.81 -7.01
C GLN A 382 7.66 0.15 -7.15
N ASP A 383 7.45 1.43 -6.84
CA ASP A 383 8.53 2.42 -6.85
C ASP A 383 9.31 2.46 -5.51
N LEU A 384 9.88 1.30 -5.14
CA LEU A 384 10.54 1.12 -3.83
C LEU A 384 11.83 1.93 -3.71
N GLU A 385 12.52 2.15 -4.83
CA GLU A 385 13.72 2.95 -4.85
C GLU A 385 13.40 4.42 -4.57
N HIS A 386 12.40 4.99 -5.26
CA HIS A 386 11.95 6.34 -4.98
C HIS A 386 11.46 6.48 -3.53
N ASN A 387 10.64 5.55 -3.05
CA ASN A 387 10.16 5.54 -1.66
C ASN A 387 11.31 5.54 -0.64
N ARG A 388 12.35 4.74 -0.89
CA ARG A 388 13.53 4.69 -0.03
C ARG A 388 14.33 5.99 -0.12
N ASN A 389 14.50 6.53 -1.33
CA ASN A 389 15.25 7.75 -1.59
C ASN A 389 14.54 9.00 -1.03
N PHE A 390 13.22 8.95 -0.87
CA PHE A 390 12.45 9.97 -0.14
C PHE A 390 12.90 10.11 1.33
N PHE A 391 13.42 9.06 1.97
CA PHE A 391 14.01 9.18 3.32
C PHE A 391 15.52 9.40 3.29
N LEU A 392 16.11 9.45 2.10
CA LEU A 392 17.54 9.45 1.85
C LEU A 392 17.94 10.58 0.90
N PHE A 393 17.76 11.81 1.35
CA PHE A 393 18.29 12.95 0.62
C PHE A 393 19.81 13.10 0.84
N PRO A 394 20.58 13.52 -0.17
CA PRO A 394 21.94 14.00 0.00
C PRO A 394 22.01 15.09 1.07
N GLN A 395 23.13 15.20 1.80
CA GLN A 395 23.24 16.19 2.89
C GLN A 395 22.95 17.62 2.42
N ARG A 396 23.36 17.97 1.19
CA ARG A 396 23.06 19.26 0.58
C ARG A 396 21.55 19.51 0.45
N VAL A 397 20.79 18.48 0.03
CA VAL A 397 19.33 18.57 -0.12
C VAL A 397 18.65 18.71 1.24
N LEU A 398 19.09 17.96 2.26
CA LEU A 398 18.59 18.11 3.62
C LEU A 398 18.83 19.53 4.15
N LEU A 399 20.05 20.07 3.99
CA LEU A 399 20.36 21.43 4.41
C LEU A 399 19.50 22.48 3.67
N SER A 400 19.27 22.29 2.37
CA SER A 400 18.35 23.13 1.60
C SER A 400 16.93 23.05 2.17
N LEU A 401 16.40 21.84 2.41
CA LEU A 401 15.10 21.66 3.04
C LEU A 401 15.04 22.39 4.39
N LEU A 402 16.03 22.24 5.27
CA LEU A 402 16.02 22.89 6.59
C LEU A 402 16.12 24.43 6.52
N ARG A 403 16.68 24.98 5.44
CA ARG A 403 16.84 26.44 5.23
C ARG A 403 15.71 27.09 4.44
N GLN A 404 14.84 26.30 3.81
CA GLN A 404 13.73 26.82 3.03
C GLN A 404 12.78 27.67 3.87
N ARG A 405 12.50 28.87 3.35
CA ARG A 405 11.62 29.88 3.96
C ARG A 405 10.74 30.59 2.95
N ASP A 406 10.67 30.08 1.72
CA ASP A 406 9.86 30.68 0.66
C ASP A 406 8.43 30.82 1.12
N GLU A 407 7.87 32.01 0.98
CA GLU A 407 6.51 32.31 1.41
C GLU A 407 5.54 32.12 0.26
N PHE A 408 4.30 31.82 0.60
CA PHE A 408 3.20 31.89 -0.35
C PHE A 408 2.48 33.23 -0.20
N ARG A 409 2.12 33.86 -1.34
CA ARG A 409 1.32 35.08 -1.39
C ARG A 409 0.19 34.91 -2.39
N LEU A 410 -1.02 35.25 -1.96
CA LEU A 410 -2.14 35.46 -2.86
C LEU A 410 -1.81 36.68 -3.72
N ARG A 411 -1.79 36.52 -5.04
CA ARG A 411 -1.63 37.66 -5.94
C ARG A 411 -2.93 38.43 -5.95
N ALA A 412 -2.88 39.71 -5.60
CA ALA A 412 -3.95 40.64 -5.95
C ALA A 412 -3.97 40.76 -7.48
N ASN A 413 -5.13 40.55 -8.08
CA ASN A 413 -5.32 40.82 -9.51
C ASN A 413 -5.36 42.33 -9.74
#